data_AF-X8JB74-F1
#
_entry.id   AF-X8JB74-F1
#
_cell.length_a   1.000
_cell.length_b   1.000
_cell.length_c   1.000
_cell.angle_alpha   90.00
_cell.angle_beta   90.00
_cell.angle_gamma   90.00
#
_symmetry.space_group_name_H-M   'P 1'
#
loop_
_entity.id
_entity.type
_entity.pdbx_description
1 polymer ?
#
loop_
_entity_poly.entity_id
_entity_poly.type
_entity_poly.pdbx_seq_one_letter_code
_entity_poly.pdbx_strand_id
1 'polypeptide(L)'
;MQTPSSKDVGTPHPSKRHTQSQDRKATSPNQRHLHHSSNDTKAANRGPESYGAYRPKCNRATDSEFSLPLHSLRSDAGHTKLSSRNRRPTYSSDSPTHSVRFSDPEYYIYYPESVQSSDPKARNSPPADSPLDKLSAQINAILYALVAFVKDFPSPTTLEFAVNDETPLLLEHSEINRPFIDQLCKINRLRTKLAGIPTYGDAKLRKQHRVVGMAIERALQSMKNHQLELYKKFRELNDPLFKLNHLLTNLDDCVNHFKFPPKLDFAPGRNTLIPTANNQTFISQLGWLGEFRDKLNKVPTCGDERLEQMHRHISVTIGRSLQRLKAYQLELYEQQTKVYRPHRT
;
A
#
# COMPACT_ATOMS: atom_id res chain seq x y z
N MET A 1 -32.45 -12.83 -48.63
CA MET A 1 -32.53 -12.35 -50.02
C MET A 1 -32.53 -10.83 -50.01
N GLN A 2 -31.77 -10.24 -50.94
CA GLN A 2 -31.78 -8.84 -51.41
C GLN A 2 -31.22 -7.72 -50.50
N THR A 3 -29.99 -7.35 -50.85
CA THR A 3 -29.41 -6.00 -50.85
C THR A 3 -30.12 -5.08 -51.86
N PRO A 4 -29.91 -3.75 -51.82
CA PRO A 4 -28.89 -3.08 -52.68
C PRO A 4 -28.15 -1.94 -51.93
N SER A 5 -26.91 -1.50 -52.21
CA SER A 5 -26.06 -1.29 -53.40
C SER A 5 -26.39 -0.04 -54.25
N SER A 6 -25.61 1.04 -54.05
CA SER A 6 -24.98 1.92 -55.07
C SER A 6 -24.24 3.07 -54.34
N LYS A 7 -22.93 3.31 -54.50
CA LYS A 7 -22.20 3.90 -55.66
C LYS A 7 -22.64 5.38 -55.89
N ASP A 8 -21.80 6.39 -56.08
CA ASP A 8 -20.37 6.52 -56.46
C ASP A 8 -19.96 8.03 -56.42
N VAL A 9 -18.68 8.32 -56.72
CA VAL A 9 -18.09 9.61 -57.18
C VAL A 9 -17.85 10.70 -56.11
N GLY A 10 -16.67 11.29 -55.87
CA GLY A 10 -15.38 11.32 -56.56
C GLY A 10 -15.05 12.73 -57.10
N THR A 11 -14.18 13.52 -56.46
CA THR A 11 -13.30 14.49 -57.16
C THR A 11 -12.18 15.05 -56.24
N PRO A 12 -10.99 15.38 -56.78
CA PRO A 12 -9.77 15.64 -56.01
C PRO A 12 -9.26 17.10 -56.06
N HIS A 13 -8.38 17.42 -55.08
CA HIS A 13 -7.27 18.40 -55.01
C HIS A 13 -7.34 19.78 -55.70
N PRO A 14 -6.70 20.78 -55.07
CA PRO A 14 -5.41 21.20 -55.63
C PRO A 14 -4.27 21.48 -54.63
N SER A 15 -3.09 21.38 -55.23
CA SER A 15 -1.73 21.67 -54.79
C SER A 15 -1.44 23.17 -54.59
N LYS A 16 -0.39 23.48 -53.79
CA LYS A 16 0.51 24.67 -53.71
C LYS A 16 0.92 24.86 -52.24
N ARG A 17 2.15 25.19 -51.82
CA ARG A 17 3.39 25.66 -52.44
C ARG A 17 4.53 25.45 -51.43
N HIS A 18 5.71 25.10 -51.92
CA HIS A 18 6.99 25.34 -51.24
C HIS A 18 7.27 26.85 -51.13
N THR A 19 7.89 27.27 -50.03
CA THR A 19 8.90 28.34 -50.04
C THR A 19 9.93 28.08 -48.94
N GLN A 20 11.13 27.79 -49.41
CA GLN A 20 12.39 27.77 -48.68
C GLN A 20 12.95 29.20 -48.77
N SER A 21 13.36 29.80 -47.65
CA SER A 21 14.15 31.03 -47.65
C SER A 21 15.28 30.91 -46.64
N GLN A 22 16.49 30.87 -47.19
CA GLN A 22 17.74 31.09 -46.48
C GLN A 22 18.03 32.60 -46.32
N ASP A 23 18.99 32.87 -45.44
CA ASP A 23 19.82 34.07 -45.33
C ASP A 23 19.18 35.38 -44.85
N ARG A 24 19.62 35.86 -43.68
CA ARG A 24 20.67 36.88 -43.65
C ARG A 24 21.25 37.14 -42.25
N LYS A 25 22.57 37.18 -42.27
CA LYS A 25 23.56 37.64 -41.31
C LYS A 25 23.50 39.18 -41.18
N ALA A 26 23.51 39.72 -39.96
CA ALA A 26 24.00 41.09 -39.71
C ALA A 26 24.50 41.24 -38.26
N THR A 27 25.70 41.78 -38.19
CA THR A 27 26.57 42.09 -37.06
C THR A 27 26.16 43.42 -36.39
N SER A 28 26.11 43.45 -35.03
CA SER A 28 26.58 44.47 -34.04
C SER A 28 26.38 46.01 -34.29
N PRO A 29 26.60 46.98 -33.35
CA PRO A 29 27.17 46.89 -32.00
C PRO A 29 26.62 47.85 -30.89
N ASN A 30 27.08 47.59 -29.66
CA ASN A 30 27.59 48.54 -28.63
C ASN A 30 26.69 49.45 -27.76
N GLN A 31 27.25 49.68 -26.55
CA GLN A 31 26.99 50.72 -25.52
C GLN A 31 25.88 50.42 -24.49
N ARG A 32 26.05 50.57 -23.17
CA ARG A 32 27.01 51.36 -22.37
C ARG A 32 27.06 50.88 -20.91
N HIS A 33 28.23 51.02 -20.31
CA HIS A 33 28.48 51.09 -18.87
C HIS A 33 27.60 52.12 -18.15
N LEU A 34 27.13 51.78 -16.94
CA LEU A 34 26.96 52.73 -15.85
C LEU A 34 27.45 52.12 -14.53
N HIS A 35 28.50 52.73 -13.99
CA HIS A 35 28.90 52.65 -12.59
C HIS A 35 27.98 53.54 -11.74
N HIS A 36 27.64 53.10 -10.53
CA HIS A 36 27.38 53.87 -9.30
C HIS A 36 26.75 52.90 -8.29
N SER A 37 26.88 53.01 -6.99
CA SER A 37 27.81 53.64 -6.06
C SER A 37 27.38 53.07 -4.71
N SER A 38 28.35 52.83 -3.83
CA SER A 38 28.15 52.42 -2.45
C SER A 38 27.15 53.33 -1.72
N ASN A 39 26.41 52.77 -0.76
CA ASN A 39 26.17 53.41 0.52
C ASN A 39 25.90 52.36 1.61
N ASP A 40 26.79 52.37 2.60
CA ASP A 40 26.64 51.76 3.91
C ASP A 40 25.41 52.28 4.65
N THR A 41 24.76 51.42 5.42
CA THR A 41 24.12 51.84 6.67
C THR A 41 24.00 50.65 7.63
N LYS A 42 24.82 50.71 8.67
CA LYS A 42 24.63 49.97 9.92
C LYS A 42 23.41 50.53 10.64
N ALA A 43 22.46 49.70 11.02
CA ALA A 43 21.61 49.95 12.19
C ALA A 43 21.13 48.62 12.78
N ALA A 44 21.24 48.56 14.11
CA ALA A 44 20.94 47.43 14.97
C ALA A 44 19.45 47.08 14.98
N ASN A 45 19.13 45.79 15.20
CA ASN A 45 17.98 45.41 16.01
C ASN A 45 18.20 44.07 16.71
N ARG A 46 17.93 44.10 18.02
CA ARG A 46 17.83 42.97 18.97
C ARG A 46 16.58 42.12 18.64
N GLY A 47 16.64 40.81 18.96
CA GLY A 47 15.68 39.71 18.63
C GLY A 47 14.28 39.79 19.29
N PRO A 48 13.55 38.68 19.57
CA PRO A 48 13.95 37.26 19.71
C PRO A 48 13.00 36.21 19.02
N GLU A 49 13.12 34.93 19.39
CA GLU A 49 12.20 33.77 19.19
C GLU A 49 12.38 32.96 17.88
N SER A 50 13.20 31.90 17.82
CA SER A 50 13.10 30.59 18.50
C SER A 50 11.78 29.82 18.27
N TYR A 51 11.53 29.40 17.03
CA TYR A 51 10.67 28.24 16.75
C TYR A 51 11.55 27.02 16.50
N GLY A 52 11.60 26.14 17.51
CA GLY A 52 12.23 24.83 17.40
C GLY A 52 11.53 24.00 16.33
N ALA A 53 12.27 23.66 15.28
CA ALA A 53 11.86 22.64 14.33
C ALA A 53 11.83 21.29 15.05
N TYR A 54 10.63 20.82 15.40
CA TYR A 54 10.41 19.43 15.77
C TYR A 54 10.70 18.56 14.55
N ARG A 55 11.94 18.08 14.45
CA ARG A 55 12.32 17.01 13.54
C ARG A 55 11.78 15.71 14.14
N PRO A 56 10.89 14.97 13.47
CA PRO A 56 10.51 13.64 13.93
C PRO A 56 11.77 12.78 13.99
N LYS A 57 12.14 12.33 15.19
CA LYS A 57 13.24 11.39 15.37
C LYS A 57 12.80 10.06 14.74
N CYS A 58 13.37 9.69 13.59
CA CYS A 58 13.32 8.29 13.13
C CYS A 58 14.19 7.52 14.15
N ASN A 59 13.56 6.81 15.09
CA ASN A 59 14.27 6.00 16.08
C ASN A 59 14.99 4.87 15.35
N ARG A 60 16.32 4.93 15.31
CA ARG A 60 17.18 3.84 14.90
C ARG A 60 17.27 2.88 16.08
N ALA A 61 16.64 1.71 15.96
CA ALA A 61 16.62 0.69 17.01
C ALA A 61 18.06 0.27 17.38
N THR A 62 18.38 0.34 18.66
CA THR A 62 19.52 -0.32 19.29
C THR A 62 19.01 -1.61 19.92
N ASP A 63 19.75 -2.69 19.68
CA ASP A 63 19.49 -4.04 20.17
C ASP A 63 19.14 -4.08 21.66
N SER A 64 17.96 -4.61 21.98
CA SER A 64 17.58 -4.99 23.33
C SER A 64 17.09 -6.43 23.31
N GLU A 65 18.00 -7.35 23.64
CA GLU A 65 17.69 -8.74 23.96
C GLU A 65 16.68 -8.82 25.11
N PHE A 66 15.52 -9.42 24.86
CA PHE A 66 14.73 -10.11 25.87
C PHE A 66 14.20 -11.41 25.27
N SER A 67 14.95 -12.49 25.50
CA SER A 67 14.50 -13.87 25.31
C SER A 67 13.94 -14.42 26.63
N LEU A 68 12.84 -15.17 26.55
CA LEU A 68 12.33 -16.06 27.59
C LEU A 68 11.63 -17.28 26.93
N PRO A 69 11.54 -18.44 27.60
CA PRO A 69 12.39 -19.58 27.24
C PRO A 69 11.62 -20.80 26.72
N LEU A 70 12.23 -21.55 25.80
CA LEU A 70 11.86 -22.93 25.51
C LEU A 70 12.70 -23.89 26.36
N HIS A 71 12.02 -24.67 27.20
CA HIS A 71 12.53 -25.91 27.75
C HIS A 71 12.77 -26.93 26.63
N SER A 72 13.93 -27.61 26.60
CA SER A 72 14.04 -29.06 26.87
C SER A 72 15.37 -29.68 26.38
N LEU A 73 16.10 -30.25 27.35
CA LEU A 73 16.85 -31.51 27.34
C LEU A 73 18.04 -31.76 26.38
N ARG A 74 19.23 -31.76 26.99
CA ARG A 74 20.15 -32.92 27.15
C ARG A 74 20.84 -33.49 25.90
N SER A 75 22.16 -33.27 25.78
CA SER A 75 23.20 -34.29 26.09
C SER A 75 24.61 -33.81 25.76
N ASP A 76 25.49 -33.97 26.74
CA ASP A 76 26.96 -33.97 26.64
C ASP A 76 27.47 -35.09 25.72
N ALA A 77 28.53 -34.81 24.95
CA ALA A 77 29.84 -35.43 25.11
C ALA A 77 30.76 -35.11 23.91
N GLY A 78 32.03 -34.80 24.22
CA GLY A 78 33.15 -35.24 23.39
C GLY A 78 33.94 -34.15 22.65
N HIS A 79 34.97 -33.64 23.32
CA HIS A 79 36.10 -32.92 22.73
C HIS A 79 36.81 -33.71 21.62
N THR A 80 37.29 -33.03 20.56
CA THR A 80 38.70 -33.11 20.14
C THR A 80 39.11 -32.02 19.14
N LYS A 81 40.42 -31.77 19.16
CA LYS A 81 41.18 -30.63 18.64
C LYS A 81 41.49 -30.69 17.13
N LEU A 82 41.82 -29.50 16.59
CA LEU A 82 42.80 -29.18 15.54
C LEU A 82 42.63 -29.81 14.15
N SER A 83 42.55 -28.97 13.10
CA SER A 83 43.72 -28.69 12.24
C SER A 83 43.34 -27.98 10.95
N SER A 84 44.19 -27.03 10.59
CA SER A 84 44.23 -26.25 9.36
C SER A 84 44.66 -27.12 8.17
N ARG A 85 43.97 -27.02 7.02
CA ARG A 85 44.65 -27.16 5.71
C ARG A 85 43.84 -26.59 4.54
N ASN A 86 44.42 -25.55 3.94
CA ASN A 86 44.17 -25.08 2.59
C ASN A 86 44.28 -26.23 1.57
N ARG A 87 43.23 -26.42 0.75
CA ARG A 87 43.35 -26.93 -0.63
C ARG A 87 42.32 -26.27 -1.53
N ARG A 88 42.82 -25.63 -2.59
CA ARG A 88 42.08 -25.23 -3.80
C ARG A 88 41.40 -26.45 -4.45
N PRO A 89 40.29 -26.24 -5.17
CA PRO A 89 39.92 -27.10 -6.28
C PRO A 89 39.95 -26.35 -7.62
N THR A 90 40.44 -27.04 -8.65
CA THR A 90 40.36 -26.65 -10.05
C THR A 90 39.38 -27.59 -10.77
N TYR A 91 38.64 -27.02 -11.72
CA TYR A 91 37.96 -27.62 -12.88
C TYR A 91 36.61 -28.37 -12.73
N SER A 92 35.65 -27.80 -13.48
CA SER A 92 34.67 -28.39 -14.40
C SER A 92 33.37 -29.06 -13.96
N SER A 93 32.32 -28.50 -14.59
CA SER A 93 31.22 -29.14 -15.31
C SER A 93 29.99 -29.62 -14.55
N ASP A 94 28.89 -28.96 -14.95
CA ASP A 94 27.59 -29.51 -15.30
C ASP A 94 26.75 -30.17 -14.20
N SER A 95 25.68 -29.47 -13.80
CA SER A 95 24.35 -30.07 -13.73
C SER A 95 23.23 -29.02 -13.54
N PRO A 96 22.00 -29.35 -13.97
CA PRO A 96 20.96 -28.41 -14.35
C PRO A 96 20.03 -28.01 -13.21
N THR A 97 19.47 -26.82 -13.38
CA THR A 97 18.46 -26.20 -12.52
C THR A 97 17.14 -26.98 -12.58
N HIS A 98 16.88 -27.85 -11.60
CA HIS A 98 15.55 -28.41 -11.36
C HIS A 98 14.68 -27.36 -10.65
N SER A 99 14.08 -26.47 -11.45
CA SER A 99 12.91 -25.68 -11.06
C SER A 99 11.69 -26.62 -11.04
N VAL A 100 11.29 -27.09 -9.86
CA VAL A 100 10.01 -27.80 -9.71
C VAL A 100 8.89 -26.77 -9.61
N ARG A 101 8.29 -26.46 -10.76
CA ARG A 101 6.93 -25.90 -10.83
C ARG A 101 5.97 -27.01 -10.42
N PHE A 102 5.27 -26.83 -9.30
CA PHE A 102 4.08 -27.64 -9.03
C PHE A 102 2.88 -26.96 -9.69
N SER A 103 2.47 -27.52 -10.81
CA SER A 103 1.18 -27.27 -11.44
C SER A 103 0.05 -27.73 -10.53
N ASP A 104 -1.04 -26.96 -10.51
CA ASP A 104 -2.33 -27.31 -9.95
C ASP A 104 -2.80 -28.70 -10.40
N PRO A 105 -3.37 -29.49 -9.48
CA PRO A 105 -4.41 -30.43 -9.83
C PRO A 105 -5.75 -29.90 -9.28
N GLU A 106 -6.63 -29.49 -10.20
CA GLU A 106 -8.06 -29.52 -9.95
C GLU A 106 -8.43 -30.91 -9.44
N TYR A 107 -8.87 -31.00 -8.18
CA TYR A 107 -9.33 -32.26 -7.61
C TYR A 107 -10.69 -32.06 -6.96
N TYR A 108 -11.70 -32.61 -7.63
CA TYR A 108 -13.09 -32.70 -7.20
C TYR A 108 -13.18 -33.23 -5.76
N ILE A 109 -13.93 -32.51 -4.92
CA ILE A 109 -14.34 -32.97 -3.59
C ILE A 109 -15.37 -34.09 -3.80
N TYR A 110 -14.93 -35.33 -3.72
CA TYR A 110 -15.82 -36.50 -3.76
C TYR A 110 -16.47 -36.69 -2.38
N TYR A 111 -17.76 -36.36 -2.26
CA TYR A 111 -18.58 -36.76 -1.13
C TYR A 111 -19.01 -38.21 -1.35
N PRO A 112 -18.76 -39.15 -0.41
CA PRO A 112 -19.29 -40.50 -0.55
C PRO A 112 -20.81 -40.47 -0.33
N GLU A 113 -21.57 -40.76 -1.39
CA GLU A 113 -22.99 -41.08 -1.29
C GLU A 113 -23.21 -42.35 -0.45
N SER A 114 -24.12 -42.25 0.49
CA SER A 114 -24.61 -43.34 1.33
C SER A 114 -25.51 -44.28 0.52
N VAL A 115 -24.98 -45.44 0.13
CA VAL A 115 -25.76 -46.52 -0.48
C VAL A 115 -26.62 -47.19 0.60
N GLN A 116 -27.94 -46.98 0.53
CA GLN A 116 -28.94 -47.78 1.23
C GLN A 116 -29.16 -49.08 0.45
N SER A 117 -28.99 -50.22 1.13
CA SER A 117 -29.42 -51.54 0.66
C SER A 117 -30.35 -52.13 1.72
N SER A 118 -31.54 -52.52 1.29
CA SER A 118 -32.65 -53.00 2.11
C SER A 118 -32.79 -54.53 2.05
N ASP A 119 -32.45 -55.19 3.18
CA ASP A 119 -33.11 -56.30 3.91
C ASP A 119 -33.45 -57.67 3.26
N PRO A 120 -33.69 -58.79 4.02
CA PRO A 120 -33.75 -58.93 5.50
C PRO A 120 -33.09 -60.20 6.13
N LYS A 121 -33.05 -60.19 7.48
CA LYS A 121 -33.29 -61.32 8.42
C LYS A 121 -32.06 -62.07 9.00
N ALA A 122 -31.65 -61.68 10.21
CA ALA A 122 -31.83 -62.44 11.47
C ALA A 122 -30.84 -61.96 12.56
N ARG A 123 -31.42 -61.59 13.71
CA ARG A 123 -30.83 -61.44 15.07
C ARG A 123 -29.32 -61.71 15.21
N ASN A 124 -28.57 -60.72 15.70
CA ASN A 124 -27.82 -60.79 16.96
C ASN A 124 -27.15 -59.43 17.29
N SER A 125 -27.52 -58.87 18.45
CA SER A 125 -26.82 -57.85 19.26
C SER A 125 -26.59 -56.44 18.66
N PRO A 126 -26.66 -55.38 19.49
CA PRO A 126 -26.26 -54.04 19.05
C PRO A 126 -24.75 -54.04 18.77
N PRO A 127 -24.25 -53.41 17.70
CA PRO A 127 -22.82 -53.34 17.48
C PRO A 127 -22.24 -52.47 18.59
N ALA A 128 -21.49 -53.09 19.49
CA ALA A 128 -20.67 -52.37 20.44
C ALA A 128 -19.72 -51.49 19.64
N ASP A 129 -19.81 -50.17 19.83
CA ASP A 129 -18.92 -49.17 19.25
C ASP A 129 -17.47 -49.64 19.31
N SER A 130 -16.92 -50.10 18.18
CA SER A 130 -15.54 -50.55 18.17
C SER A 130 -14.65 -49.35 18.52
N PRO A 131 -13.54 -49.54 19.27
CA PRO A 131 -12.63 -48.45 19.57
C PRO A 131 -12.17 -47.67 18.33
N LEU A 132 -12.08 -48.34 17.18
CA LEU A 132 -11.75 -47.72 15.89
C LEU A 132 -12.87 -46.81 15.36
N ASP A 133 -14.13 -47.18 15.53
CA ASP A 133 -15.28 -46.36 15.11
C ASP A 133 -15.35 -45.08 15.94
N LYS A 134 -15.05 -45.16 17.25
CA LYS A 134 -14.97 -43.99 18.13
C LYS A 134 -13.88 -43.02 17.69
N LEU A 135 -12.69 -43.52 17.33
CA LEU A 135 -11.59 -42.68 16.82
C LEU A 135 -11.94 -42.06 15.47
N SER A 136 -12.57 -42.82 14.57
CA SER A 136 -13.02 -42.30 13.28
C SER A 136 -14.07 -41.20 13.45
N ALA A 137 -15.00 -41.36 14.40
CA ALA A 137 -15.99 -40.34 14.74
C ALA A 137 -15.34 -39.06 15.30
N GLN A 138 -14.29 -39.18 16.13
CA GLN A 138 -13.53 -38.02 16.63
C GLN A 138 -12.83 -37.26 15.50
N ILE A 139 -12.19 -37.96 14.56
CA ILE A 139 -11.56 -37.32 13.38
C ILE A 139 -12.61 -36.61 12.52
N ASN A 140 -13.79 -37.22 12.32
CA ASN A 140 -14.90 -36.60 11.60
C ASN A 140 -15.44 -35.37 12.34
N ALA A 141 -15.55 -35.40 13.67
CA ALA A 141 -15.95 -34.24 14.46
C ALA A 141 -14.98 -33.06 14.29
N ILE A 142 -13.67 -33.33 14.20
CA ILE A 142 -12.65 -32.32 13.88
C ILE A 142 -12.88 -31.76 12.47
N LEU A 143 -13.14 -32.61 11.48
CA LEU A 143 -13.42 -32.16 10.11
C LEU A 143 -14.67 -31.26 10.05
N TYR A 144 -15.76 -31.65 10.70
CA TYR A 144 -16.98 -30.82 10.76
C TYR A 144 -16.73 -29.49 11.46
N ALA A 145 -15.99 -29.48 12.56
CA ALA A 145 -15.62 -28.24 13.25
C ALA A 145 -14.75 -27.34 12.36
N LEU A 146 -13.81 -27.91 11.59
CA LEU A 146 -13.00 -27.16 10.63
C LEU A 146 -13.88 -26.52 9.56
N VAL A 147 -14.80 -27.28 8.97
CA VAL A 147 -15.73 -26.79 7.94
C VAL A 147 -16.58 -25.64 8.50
N ALA A 148 -17.14 -25.78 9.70
CA ALA A 148 -17.90 -24.71 10.36
C ALA A 148 -17.03 -23.46 10.58
N PHE A 149 -15.82 -23.62 11.11
CA PHE A 149 -14.91 -22.51 11.32
C PHE A 149 -14.56 -21.80 10.01
N VAL A 150 -14.26 -22.51 8.93
CA VAL A 150 -13.89 -21.88 7.65
C VAL A 150 -15.10 -21.22 6.98
N LYS A 151 -16.26 -21.87 6.99
CA LYS A 151 -17.46 -21.39 6.30
C LYS A 151 -18.08 -20.15 6.97
N ASP A 152 -18.10 -20.13 8.30
CA ASP A 152 -18.80 -19.10 9.06
C ASP A 152 -17.89 -17.91 9.42
N PHE A 153 -16.61 -17.95 9.01
CA PHE A 153 -15.66 -16.88 9.31
C PHE A 153 -15.71 -15.78 8.25
N PRO A 154 -16.19 -14.57 8.59
CA PRO A 154 -16.04 -13.44 7.70
C PRO A 154 -14.57 -13.02 7.64
N SER A 155 -13.95 -13.18 6.48
CA SER A 155 -12.57 -12.71 6.27
C SER A 155 -12.50 -11.19 6.48
N PRO A 156 -11.64 -10.70 7.39
CA PRO A 156 -11.52 -9.28 7.65
C PRO A 156 -10.99 -8.55 6.41
N THR A 157 -11.48 -7.34 6.18
CA THR A 157 -11.01 -6.48 5.07
C THR A 157 -9.76 -5.69 5.45
N THR A 158 -9.50 -5.53 6.75
CA THR A 158 -8.38 -4.78 7.30
C THR A 158 -7.83 -5.46 8.55
N LEU A 159 -6.53 -5.34 8.78
CA LEU A 159 -5.86 -5.72 10.02
C LEU A 159 -4.96 -4.56 10.45
N GLU A 160 -4.78 -4.40 11.75
CA GLU A 160 -3.81 -3.46 12.32
C GLU A 160 -2.46 -4.14 12.43
N PHE A 161 -1.50 -3.64 11.66
CA PHE A 161 -0.13 -4.10 11.68
C PHE A 161 0.72 -3.14 12.49
N ALA A 162 1.67 -3.69 13.24
CA ALA A 162 2.67 -2.89 13.90
C ALA A 162 3.56 -2.20 12.86
N VAL A 163 4.00 -0.97 13.17
CA VAL A 163 4.81 -0.14 12.27
C VAL A 163 6.29 -0.55 12.30
N ASN A 164 6.68 -1.42 13.24
CA ASN A 164 8.05 -1.90 13.39
C ASN A 164 8.32 -3.13 12.50
N ASP A 165 9.41 -3.08 11.74
CA ASP A 165 9.77 -4.07 10.72
C ASP A 165 10.32 -5.39 11.31
N GLU A 166 10.48 -5.52 12.62
CA GLU A 166 11.06 -6.70 13.26
C GLU A 166 10.15 -7.94 13.15
N THR A 167 8.83 -7.72 13.23
CA THR A 167 7.84 -8.82 13.12
C THR A 167 6.62 -8.37 12.30
N PRO A 168 6.78 -8.21 10.97
CA PRO A 168 5.78 -7.54 10.12
C PRO A 168 4.42 -8.25 10.03
N LEU A 169 4.38 -9.55 10.34
CA LEU A 169 3.15 -10.35 10.39
C LEU A 169 2.71 -10.66 11.83
N LEU A 170 3.28 -9.99 12.84
CA LEU A 170 2.77 -10.09 14.19
C LEU A 170 1.59 -9.12 14.31
N LEU A 171 0.43 -9.66 14.67
CA LEU A 171 -0.76 -8.87 14.95
C LEU A 171 -0.79 -8.54 16.43
N GLU A 172 -0.95 -7.26 16.75
CA GLU A 172 -1.23 -6.84 18.11
C GLU A 172 -2.63 -7.30 18.53
N HIS A 173 -2.82 -7.55 19.82
CA HIS A 173 -4.11 -7.95 20.37
C HIS A 173 -5.03 -6.74 20.50
N SER A 174 -5.58 -6.29 19.37
CA SER A 174 -6.56 -5.22 19.29
C SER A 174 -7.97 -5.76 19.02
N GLU A 175 -8.99 -4.94 19.26
CA GLU A 175 -10.38 -5.30 18.96
C GLU A 175 -10.58 -5.61 17.47
N ILE A 176 -9.85 -4.94 16.58
CA ILE A 176 -9.90 -5.13 15.13
C ILE A 176 -9.27 -6.48 14.74
N ASN A 177 -8.13 -6.83 15.32
CA ASN A 177 -7.43 -8.08 15.00
C ASN A 177 -8.03 -9.31 15.69
N ARG A 178 -8.77 -9.11 16.79
CA ARG A 178 -9.28 -10.19 17.64
C ARG A 178 -10.05 -11.27 16.90
N PRO A 179 -11.02 -10.99 16.01
CA PRO A 179 -11.75 -12.05 15.29
C PRO A 179 -10.82 -12.96 14.47
N PHE A 180 -9.81 -12.39 13.82
CA PHE A 180 -8.83 -13.13 13.03
C PHE A 180 -7.91 -13.98 13.89
N ILE A 181 -7.42 -13.44 15.01
CA ILE A 181 -6.59 -14.16 15.98
C ILE A 181 -7.39 -15.31 16.62
N ASP A 182 -8.62 -15.06 17.06
CA ASP A 182 -9.49 -16.07 17.67
C ASP A 182 -9.75 -17.23 16.70
N GLN A 183 -9.94 -16.93 15.41
CA GLN A 183 -10.10 -17.93 14.37
C GLN A 183 -8.83 -18.76 14.14
N LEU A 184 -7.65 -18.14 14.05
CA LEU A 184 -6.37 -18.85 13.99
C LEU A 184 -6.19 -19.78 15.19
N CYS A 185 -6.52 -19.31 16.40
CA CYS A 185 -6.47 -20.11 17.62
C CYS A 185 -7.43 -21.30 17.56
N LYS A 186 -8.67 -21.13 17.07
CA LYS A 186 -9.65 -22.22 16.92
C LYS A 186 -9.13 -23.32 15.98
N ILE A 187 -8.56 -22.96 14.84
CA ILE A 187 -8.02 -23.92 13.88
C ILE A 187 -6.76 -24.62 14.44
N ASN A 188 -5.86 -23.89 15.10
CA ASN A 188 -4.72 -24.49 15.78
C ASN A 188 -5.13 -25.47 16.88
N ARG A 189 -6.20 -25.20 17.63
CA ARG A 189 -6.75 -26.16 18.60
C ARG A 189 -7.24 -27.44 17.92
N LEU A 190 -7.81 -27.37 16.72
CA LEU A 190 -8.16 -28.57 15.93
C LEU A 190 -6.92 -29.37 15.53
N ARG A 191 -5.83 -28.69 15.15
CA ARG A 191 -4.54 -29.32 14.86
C ARG A 191 -4.03 -30.12 16.06
N THR A 192 -4.01 -29.51 17.25
CA THR A 192 -3.59 -30.17 18.49
C THR A 192 -4.51 -31.34 18.85
N LYS A 193 -5.83 -31.18 18.71
CA LYS A 193 -6.80 -32.26 18.95
C LYS A 193 -6.55 -33.44 18.01
N LEU A 194 -6.32 -33.19 16.72
CA LEU A 194 -6.05 -34.24 15.75
C LEU A 194 -4.74 -34.98 16.06
N ALA A 195 -3.70 -34.26 16.46
CA ALA A 195 -2.41 -34.86 16.86
C ALA A 195 -2.54 -35.78 18.08
N GLY A 196 -3.52 -35.53 18.96
CA GLY A 196 -3.82 -36.36 20.11
C GLY A 196 -4.61 -37.64 19.81
N ILE A 197 -5.15 -37.81 18.59
CA ILE A 197 -5.91 -39.02 18.23
C ILE A 197 -4.95 -40.10 17.73
N PRO A 198 -4.80 -41.23 18.45
CA PRO A 198 -3.96 -42.33 18.01
C PRO A 198 -4.57 -43.04 16.80
N THR A 199 -3.72 -43.53 15.90
CA THR A 199 -4.16 -44.29 14.71
C THR A 199 -3.94 -45.80 14.84
N TYR A 200 -3.18 -46.25 15.85
CA TYR A 200 -2.88 -47.66 16.14
C TYR A 200 -2.40 -48.50 14.94
N GLY A 201 -1.79 -47.86 13.94
CA GLY A 201 -1.35 -48.54 12.71
C GLY A 201 -2.48 -48.88 11.73
N ASP A 202 -3.74 -48.63 12.06
CA ASP A 202 -4.88 -48.88 11.18
C ASP A 202 -4.77 -48.04 9.90
N ALA A 203 -4.90 -48.69 8.74
CA ALA A 203 -4.67 -48.03 7.45
C ALA A 203 -5.76 -47.00 7.12
N LYS A 204 -7.02 -47.30 7.46
CA LYS A 204 -8.17 -46.43 7.19
C LYS A 204 -8.10 -45.18 8.06
N LEU A 205 -7.82 -45.35 9.35
CA LEU A 205 -7.70 -44.27 10.33
C LEU A 205 -6.48 -43.39 10.04
N ARG A 206 -5.34 -43.97 9.65
CA ARG A 206 -4.16 -43.20 9.18
C ARG A 206 -4.49 -42.35 7.96
N LYS A 207 -5.21 -42.91 6.98
CA LYS A 207 -5.64 -42.16 5.79
C LYS A 207 -6.54 -41.00 6.17
N GLN A 208 -7.54 -41.24 7.02
CA GLN A 208 -8.48 -40.22 7.49
C GLN A 208 -7.76 -39.11 8.28
N HIS A 209 -6.88 -39.48 9.21
CA HIS A 209 -6.05 -38.56 9.99
C HIS A 209 -5.23 -37.64 9.08
N ARG A 210 -4.54 -38.22 8.09
CA ARG A 210 -3.76 -37.45 7.11
C ARG A 210 -4.62 -36.49 6.30
N VAL A 211 -5.79 -36.92 5.83
CA VAL A 211 -6.70 -36.07 5.05
C VAL A 211 -7.16 -34.86 5.86
N VAL A 212 -7.62 -35.08 7.10
CA VAL A 212 -8.06 -33.98 7.97
C VAL A 212 -6.87 -33.09 8.36
N GLY A 213 -5.70 -33.67 8.61
CA GLY A 213 -4.47 -32.91 8.86
C GLY A 213 -4.14 -31.97 7.71
N MET A 214 -4.14 -32.47 6.48
CA MET A 214 -3.93 -31.63 5.29
C MET A 214 -4.99 -30.53 5.14
N ALA A 215 -6.25 -30.81 5.48
CA ALA A 215 -7.31 -29.80 5.44
C ALA A 215 -7.06 -28.67 6.46
N ILE A 216 -6.62 -29.01 7.68
CA ILE A 216 -6.25 -28.02 8.71
C ILE A 216 -5.07 -27.18 8.25
N GLU A 217 -4.00 -27.80 7.74
CA GLU A 217 -2.83 -27.05 7.25
C GLU A 217 -3.19 -26.11 6.09
N ARG A 218 -4.06 -26.54 5.16
CA ARG A 218 -4.56 -25.67 4.09
C ARG A 218 -5.34 -24.48 4.62
N ALA A 219 -6.20 -24.67 5.62
CA ALA A 219 -6.96 -23.58 6.23
C ALA A 219 -6.02 -22.56 6.92
N LEU A 220 -5.03 -23.03 7.68
CA LEU A 220 -4.01 -22.17 8.30
C LEU A 220 -3.20 -21.41 7.24
N GLN A 221 -2.79 -22.09 6.17
CA GLN A 221 -2.05 -21.47 5.07
C GLN A 221 -2.87 -20.40 4.34
N SER A 222 -4.17 -20.66 4.12
CA SER A 222 -5.09 -19.69 3.51
C SER A 222 -5.19 -18.42 4.37
N MET A 223 -5.35 -18.57 5.69
CA MET A 223 -5.37 -17.42 6.60
C MET A 223 -4.04 -16.64 6.59
N LYS A 224 -2.90 -17.34 6.60
CA LYS A 224 -1.58 -16.70 6.49
C LYS A 224 -1.41 -15.94 5.18
N ASN A 225 -1.89 -16.49 4.06
CA ASN A 225 -1.85 -15.82 2.77
C ASN A 225 -2.72 -14.55 2.79
N HIS A 226 -3.94 -14.63 3.33
CA HIS A 226 -4.81 -13.46 3.48
C HIS A 226 -4.17 -12.36 4.34
N GLN A 227 -3.56 -12.73 5.46
CA GLN A 227 -2.82 -11.79 6.30
C GLN A 227 -1.67 -11.12 5.53
N LEU A 228 -0.92 -11.88 4.73
CA LEU A 228 0.17 -11.35 3.92
C LEU A 228 -0.34 -10.38 2.84
N GLU A 229 -1.48 -10.66 2.22
CA GLU A 229 -2.10 -9.74 1.26
C GLU A 229 -2.51 -8.41 1.92
N LEU A 230 -3.12 -8.48 3.11
CA LEU A 230 -3.47 -7.28 3.87
C LEU A 230 -2.22 -6.51 4.31
N TYR A 231 -1.15 -7.20 4.69
CA TYR A 231 0.12 -6.55 5.04
C TYR A 231 0.75 -5.82 3.86
N LYS A 232 0.74 -6.42 2.66
CA LYS A 232 1.23 -5.75 1.44
C LYS A 232 0.45 -4.47 1.15
N LYS A 233 -0.89 -4.52 1.24
CA LYS A 233 -1.73 -3.33 1.09
C LYS A 233 -1.43 -2.27 2.15
N PHE A 234 -1.25 -2.69 3.40
CA PHE A 234 -0.86 -1.79 4.49
C PHE A 234 0.49 -1.11 4.22
N ARG A 235 1.49 -1.87 3.75
CA ARG A 235 2.82 -1.35 3.38
C ARG A 235 2.74 -0.39 2.20
N GLU A 236 2.01 -0.73 1.15
CA GLU A 236 1.79 0.15 -0.01
C GLU A 236 1.15 1.48 0.42
N LEU A 237 0.10 1.41 1.25
CA LEU A 237 -0.57 2.60 1.77
C LEU A 237 0.31 3.40 2.74
N ASN A 238 1.31 2.78 3.37
CA ASN A 238 2.22 3.43 4.30
C ASN A 238 3.57 3.84 3.71
N ASP A 239 3.90 3.35 2.51
CA ASP A 239 5.11 3.69 1.78
C ASP A 239 5.15 5.21 1.51
N PRO A 240 6.15 5.93 2.03
CA PRO A 240 6.32 7.36 1.76
C PRO A 240 6.37 7.68 0.28
N LEU A 241 6.98 6.82 -0.55
CA LEU A 241 7.10 7.06 -1.99
C LEU A 241 5.72 7.01 -2.65
N PHE A 242 4.93 5.98 -2.36
CA PHE A 242 3.54 5.87 -2.81
C PHE A 242 2.70 7.06 -2.36
N LYS A 243 2.77 7.46 -1.08
CA LYS A 243 2.05 8.63 -0.54
C LYS A 243 2.39 9.91 -1.30
N LEU A 244 3.67 10.16 -1.56
CA LEU A 244 4.12 11.34 -2.29
C LEU A 244 3.68 11.31 -3.76
N ASN A 245 3.74 10.17 -4.45
CA ASN A 245 3.27 10.05 -5.83
C ASN A 245 1.77 10.33 -5.94
N HIS A 246 0.97 9.69 -5.08
CA HIS A 246 -0.47 9.93 -5.03
C HIS A 246 -0.80 11.38 -4.69
N LEU A 247 -0.02 12.01 -3.81
CA LEU A 247 -0.17 13.43 -3.49
C LEU A 247 0.14 14.33 -4.69
N LEU A 248 1.19 14.03 -5.44
CA LEU A 248 1.57 14.76 -6.65
C LEU A 248 0.50 14.65 -7.73
N THR A 249 0.02 13.44 -8.04
CA THR A 249 -1.06 13.23 -9.02
C THR A 249 -2.31 14.02 -8.68
N ASN A 250 -2.77 13.94 -7.43
CA ASN A 250 -3.96 14.70 -7.00
C ASN A 250 -3.72 16.21 -7.00
N LEU A 251 -2.51 16.67 -6.68
CA LEU A 251 -2.15 18.08 -6.76
C LEU A 251 -2.19 18.58 -8.19
N ASP A 252 -1.59 17.85 -9.13
CA ASP A 252 -1.57 18.19 -10.54
C ASP A 252 -2.99 18.25 -11.10
N ASP A 253 -3.82 17.24 -10.82
CA ASP A 253 -5.23 17.24 -11.20
C ASP A 253 -5.97 18.45 -10.63
N CYS A 254 -5.77 18.77 -9.36
CA CYS A 254 -6.39 19.92 -8.71
C CYS A 254 -5.97 21.24 -9.37
N VAL A 255 -4.67 21.45 -9.56
CA VAL A 255 -4.10 22.69 -10.14
C VAL A 255 -4.52 22.87 -11.60
N ASN A 256 -4.62 21.78 -12.36
CA ASN A 256 -5.06 21.82 -13.76
C ASN A 256 -6.54 22.21 -13.89
N HIS A 257 -7.36 21.94 -12.87
CA HIS A 257 -8.79 22.27 -12.86
C HIS A 257 -9.11 23.56 -12.11
N PHE A 258 -8.10 24.39 -11.80
CA PHE A 258 -8.34 25.65 -11.13
C PHE A 258 -9.25 26.57 -11.94
N LYS A 259 -10.27 27.10 -11.24
CA LYS A 259 -11.23 28.05 -11.78
C LYS A 259 -10.89 29.42 -11.24
N PHE A 260 -10.79 30.38 -12.15
CA PHE A 260 -10.50 31.78 -11.85
C PHE A 260 -11.76 32.60 -12.11
N PRO A 261 -12.57 32.89 -11.06
CA PRO A 261 -13.81 33.64 -11.24
C PRO A 261 -13.50 35.06 -11.72
N PRO A 262 -14.25 35.61 -12.70
CA PRO A 262 -13.95 36.93 -13.28
C PRO A 262 -14.12 38.08 -12.27
N LYS A 263 -14.82 37.84 -11.17
CA LYS A 263 -15.03 38.79 -10.09
C LYS A 263 -14.86 38.09 -8.75
N LEU A 264 -14.22 38.79 -7.82
CA LEU A 264 -14.13 38.42 -6.41
C LEU A 264 -14.73 39.53 -5.56
N ASP A 265 -15.36 39.16 -4.45
CA ASP A 265 -15.94 40.10 -3.49
C ASP A 265 -14.93 40.38 -2.36
N PHE A 266 -14.52 41.63 -2.19
CA PHE A 266 -13.50 42.02 -1.21
C PHE A 266 -14.11 42.77 -0.02
N ALA A 267 -13.45 42.66 1.13
CA ALA A 267 -13.73 43.52 2.28
C ALA A 267 -13.38 44.99 1.97
N PRO A 268 -14.12 45.97 2.53
CA PRO A 268 -13.87 47.38 2.27
C PRO A 268 -12.42 47.79 2.58
N GLY A 269 -11.73 48.34 1.57
CA GLY A 269 -10.37 48.87 1.71
C GLY A 269 -9.28 47.83 1.97
N ARG A 270 -9.56 46.53 1.81
CA ARG A 270 -8.60 45.45 2.05
C ARG A 270 -8.62 44.42 0.91
N ASN A 271 -7.47 43.88 0.55
CA ASN A 271 -7.36 42.71 -0.33
C ASN A 271 -7.69 41.40 0.44
N THR A 272 -8.77 41.41 1.22
CA THR A 272 -9.22 40.24 1.98
C THR A 272 -10.55 39.82 1.41
N LEU A 273 -10.67 38.55 1.03
CA LEU A 273 -11.91 38.00 0.50
C LEU A 273 -12.93 37.84 1.61
N ILE A 274 -14.17 38.21 1.31
CA ILE A 274 -15.32 37.89 2.16
C ILE A 274 -15.93 36.54 1.74
N PRO A 275 -16.48 35.74 2.66
CA PRO A 275 -17.04 34.43 2.34
C PRO A 275 -18.41 34.57 1.67
N THR A 276 -18.42 34.91 0.38
CA THR A 276 -19.62 34.98 -0.47
C THR A 276 -19.71 33.78 -1.39
N ALA A 277 -20.91 33.51 -1.93
CA ALA A 277 -21.11 32.43 -2.91
C ALA A 277 -20.16 32.55 -4.12
N ASN A 278 -19.86 33.77 -4.57
CA ASN A 278 -18.94 34.03 -5.70
C ASN A 278 -17.49 33.64 -5.37
N ASN A 279 -17.08 33.88 -4.12
CA ASN A 279 -15.72 33.59 -3.68
C ASN A 279 -15.51 32.13 -3.25
N GLN A 280 -16.59 31.37 -3.00
CA GLN A 280 -16.49 30.00 -2.47
C GLN A 280 -15.50 29.14 -3.25
N THR A 281 -15.66 29.05 -4.57
CA THR A 281 -14.76 28.26 -5.42
C THR A 281 -13.30 28.68 -5.27
N PHE A 282 -13.01 29.98 -5.19
CA PHE A 282 -11.64 30.49 -5.05
C PHE A 282 -11.07 30.19 -3.65
N ILE A 283 -11.87 30.39 -2.61
CA ILE A 283 -11.50 30.09 -1.21
C ILE A 283 -11.27 28.58 -1.03
N SER A 284 -12.12 27.73 -1.61
CA SER A 284 -11.94 26.27 -1.58
C SER A 284 -10.62 25.84 -2.21
N GLN A 285 -10.24 26.43 -3.36
CA GLN A 285 -8.95 26.14 -3.99
C GLN A 285 -7.74 26.51 -3.12
N LEU A 286 -7.80 27.66 -2.43
CA LEU A 286 -6.78 28.03 -1.44
C LEU A 286 -6.73 27.04 -0.27
N GLY A 287 -7.89 26.62 0.21
CA GLY A 287 -8.03 25.60 1.26
C GLY A 287 -7.41 24.27 0.85
N TRP A 288 -7.71 23.78 -0.34
CA TRP A 288 -7.14 22.53 -0.87
C TRP A 288 -5.62 22.55 -0.92
N LEU A 289 -5.00 23.65 -1.37
CA LEU A 289 -3.54 23.79 -1.34
C LEU A 289 -2.96 23.77 0.08
N GLY A 290 -3.69 24.30 1.06
CA GLY A 290 -3.37 24.14 2.48
C GLY A 290 -3.40 22.68 2.92
N GLU A 291 -4.45 21.94 2.57
CA GLU A 291 -4.57 20.51 2.88
C GLU A 291 -3.46 19.68 2.22
N PHE A 292 -3.08 19.99 0.97
CA PHE A 292 -1.97 19.32 0.29
C PHE A 292 -0.66 19.55 1.06
N ARG A 293 -0.43 20.76 1.56
CA ARG A 293 0.76 21.08 2.37
C ARG A 293 0.76 20.31 3.69
N ASP A 294 -0.39 20.22 4.36
CA ASP A 294 -0.51 19.47 5.60
C ASP A 294 -0.30 17.97 5.40
N LYS A 295 -0.85 17.41 4.31
CA LYS A 295 -0.60 16.01 3.90
C LYS A 295 0.87 15.78 3.58
N LEU A 296 1.52 16.69 2.85
CA LEU A 296 2.94 16.62 2.54
C LEU A 296 3.83 16.60 3.80
N ASN A 297 3.51 17.43 4.80
CA ASN A 297 4.24 17.51 6.06
C ASN A 297 4.14 16.23 6.92
N LYS A 298 3.10 15.42 6.71
CA LYS A 298 2.90 14.15 7.42
C LYS A 298 3.68 13.00 6.81
N VAL A 299 4.27 13.15 5.62
CA VAL A 299 5.06 12.09 4.98
C VAL A 299 6.52 12.19 5.41
N PRO A 300 7.06 11.20 6.14
CA PRO A 300 8.46 11.21 6.53
C PRO A 300 9.35 10.91 5.33
N THR A 301 10.48 11.62 5.21
CA THR A 301 11.52 11.31 4.21
C THR A 301 12.65 10.46 4.79
N CYS A 302 12.80 10.41 6.13
CA CYS A 302 13.87 9.75 6.89
C CYS A 302 15.29 9.82 6.24
N GLY A 303 15.62 10.93 5.58
CA GLY A 303 16.93 11.16 4.95
C GLY A 303 17.15 10.43 3.63
N ASP A 304 16.13 9.78 3.06
CA ASP A 304 16.18 9.24 1.71
C ASP A 304 16.16 10.39 0.70
N GLU A 305 17.21 10.49 -0.12
CA GLU A 305 17.43 11.59 -1.05
C GLU A 305 16.34 11.67 -2.13
N ARG A 306 15.84 10.52 -2.59
CA ARG A 306 14.76 10.45 -3.59
C ARG A 306 13.45 10.96 -3.00
N LEU A 307 13.10 10.52 -1.78
CA LEU A 307 11.93 11.00 -1.06
C LEU A 307 12.03 12.49 -0.78
N GLU A 308 13.20 12.98 -0.37
CA GLU A 308 13.42 14.41 -0.17
C GLU A 308 13.28 15.23 -1.46
N GLN A 309 13.82 14.75 -2.58
CA GLN A 309 13.70 15.43 -3.86
C GLN A 309 12.23 15.53 -4.28
N MET A 310 11.47 14.45 -4.14
CA MET A 310 10.05 14.42 -4.49
C MET A 310 9.21 15.30 -3.55
N HIS A 311 9.51 15.27 -2.24
CA HIS A 311 8.89 16.15 -1.26
C HIS A 311 9.11 17.62 -1.59
N ARG A 312 10.36 18.01 -1.88
CA ARG A 312 10.70 19.38 -2.31
C ARG A 312 9.98 19.77 -3.59
N HIS A 313 9.91 18.86 -4.58
CA HIS A 313 9.20 19.10 -5.83
C HIS A 313 7.72 19.45 -5.59
N ILE A 314 7.00 18.62 -4.82
CA ILE A 314 5.60 18.85 -4.47
C ILE A 314 5.45 20.16 -3.70
N SER A 315 6.33 20.44 -2.73
CA SER A 315 6.32 21.69 -1.96
C SER A 315 6.46 22.93 -2.87
N VAL A 316 7.35 22.87 -3.86
CA VAL A 316 7.55 23.95 -4.83
C VAL A 316 6.30 24.13 -5.70
N THR A 317 5.69 23.03 -6.16
CA THR A 317 4.45 23.06 -6.97
C THR A 317 3.30 23.72 -6.18
N ILE A 318 3.09 23.31 -4.92
CA ILE A 318 2.09 23.96 -4.03
C ILE A 318 2.38 25.45 -3.89
N GLY A 319 3.64 25.81 -3.63
CA GLY A 319 4.07 27.21 -3.46
C GLY A 319 3.79 28.07 -4.69
N ARG A 320 4.11 27.57 -5.89
CA ARG A 320 3.85 28.25 -7.16
C ARG A 320 2.34 28.42 -7.42
N SER A 321 1.55 27.39 -7.16
CA SER A 321 0.09 27.44 -7.32
C SER A 321 -0.56 28.43 -6.36
N LEU A 322 -0.12 28.47 -5.10
CA LEU A 322 -0.56 29.48 -4.12
C LEU A 322 -0.19 30.90 -4.57
N GLN A 323 1.02 31.10 -5.08
CA GLN A 323 1.45 32.40 -5.61
C GLN A 323 0.58 32.84 -6.80
N ARG A 324 0.26 31.93 -7.72
CA ARG A 324 -0.61 32.22 -8.87
C ARG A 324 -2.01 32.66 -8.44
N LEU A 325 -2.62 31.96 -7.48
CA LEU A 325 -3.93 32.36 -6.93
C LEU A 325 -3.83 33.73 -6.25
N LYS A 326 -2.83 33.96 -5.40
CA LYS A 326 -2.66 35.26 -4.72
C LYS A 326 -2.41 36.43 -5.68
N ALA A 327 -1.63 36.21 -6.73
CA ALA A 327 -1.39 37.20 -7.77
C ALA A 327 -2.71 37.56 -8.49
N TYR A 328 -3.51 36.55 -8.85
CA TYR A 328 -4.84 36.77 -9.43
C TYR A 328 -5.78 37.57 -8.52
N GLN A 329 -5.81 37.22 -7.23
CA GLN A 329 -6.60 37.94 -6.24
C GLN A 329 -6.18 39.43 -6.16
N LEU A 330 -4.88 39.69 -6.12
CA LEU A 330 -4.34 41.06 -6.08
C LEU A 330 -4.70 41.83 -7.35
N GLU A 331 -4.56 41.21 -8.52
CA GLU A 331 -4.90 41.84 -9.81
C GLU A 331 -6.37 42.27 -9.85
N LEU A 332 -7.31 41.40 -9.48
CA LEU A 332 -8.73 41.73 -9.43
C LEU A 332 -9.04 42.84 -8.41
N TYR A 333 -8.39 42.82 -7.25
CA TYR A 333 -8.54 43.88 -6.25
C TYR A 333 -8.09 45.24 -6.79
N GLU A 334 -6.95 45.30 -7.48
CA GLU A 334 -6.44 46.52 -8.10
C GLU A 334 -7.35 47.02 -9.22
N GLN A 335 -7.89 46.12 -10.05
CA GLN A 335 -8.84 46.48 -11.10
C GLN A 335 -10.11 47.12 -10.51
N GLN A 336 -10.68 46.52 -9.46
CA GLN A 336 -11.88 47.05 -8.81
C GLN A 336 -11.62 48.41 -8.13
N THR A 337 -10.50 48.57 -7.45
CA THR A 337 -10.18 49.84 -6.75
C THR A 337 -9.85 50.99 -7.72
N LYS A 338 -9.27 50.70 -8.90
CA LYS A 338 -9.03 51.72 -9.95
C LYS A 338 -10.33 52.26 -10.54
N VAL A 339 -11.33 51.40 -10.75
CA VAL A 339 -12.66 51.82 -11.27
C VAL A 339 -13.37 52.78 -10.32
N TYR A 340 -13.12 52.68 -9.02
CA TYR A 340 -13.78 53.48 -7.99
C TYR A 340 -13.03 54.75 -7.57
N ARG A 341 -11.90 55.13 -8.20
CA ARG A 341 -11.32 56.47 -7.97
C ARG A 341 -12.17 57.50 -8.71
N PRO A 342 -12.97 58.34 -8.02
CA PRO A 342 -13.66 59.43 -8.68
C PRO A 342 -12.60 60.36 -9.26
N HIS A 343 -12.75 60.76 -10.52
CA HIS A 343 -12.01 61.91 -11.03
C HIS A 343 -12.39 63.10 -10.16
N ARG A 344 -11.48 63.50 -9.26
CA ARG A 344 -11.54 64.79 -8.60
C ARG A 344 -11.36 65.85 -9.68
N THR A 345 -12.48 66.34 -10.21
CA THR A 345 -12.56 67.61 -10.91
C THR A 345 -12.57 68.76 -9.92
#